data_AF-A0A359E7C2-F1
#
_entry.id   AF-A0A359E7C2-F1
#
_cell.length_a   1.000
_cell.length_b   1.000
_cell.length_c   1.000
_cell.angle_alpha   90.00
_cell.angle_beta   90.00
_cell.angle_gamma   90.00
#
_symmetry.space_group_name_H-M   'P 1'
#
loop_
_entity.id
_entity.type
_entity.pdbx_description
1 polymer ?
#
loop_
_entity_poly.entity_id
_entity_poly.type
_entity_poly.pdbx_seq_one_letter_code
_entity_poly.pdbx_strand_id
1 'polypeptide(L)'
;MNPDTYLKDRLEDQINWYSRKASSNKSAYLRITTATLIFAVSIPLFAIYLLASENPLFQNSFCLAYFGFAGLAITVLSVLNHIYNYQDRWSHYRTVGEL
;
A
#
# COMPACT_ATOMS: atom_id res chain seq x y z
N MET A 1 35.78 -10.77 23.24
CA MET A 1 35.61 -10.52 21.79
C MET A 1 36.67 -9.52 21.36
N ASN A 2 37.29 -9.74 20.20
CA ASN A 2 38.19 -8.75 19.60
C ASN A 2 37.35 -7.49 19.23
N PRO A 3 37.79 -6.27 19.59
CA PRO A 3 37.12 -5.03 19.21
C PRO A 3 36.72 -4.95 17.72
N ASP A 4 37.57 -5.45 16.83
CA ASP A 4 37.32 -5.44 15.38
C ASP A 4 36.14 -6.34 14.99
N THR A 5 36.01 -7.49 15.66
CA THR A 5 34.90 -8.42 15.45
C THR A 5 33.60 -7.81 15.97
N TYR A 6 33.62 -7.20 17.15
CA TYR A 6 32.44 -6.53 17.71
C TYR A 6 31.94 -5.39 16.82
N LEU A 7 32.84 -4.59 16.24
CA LEU A 7 32.48 -3.50 15.33
C LEU A 7 31.89 -4.02 14.02
N LYS A 8 32.44 -5.11 13.47
CA LYS A 8 31.89 -5.76 12.26
C LYS A 8 30.50 -6.33 12.49
N ASP A 9 30.31 -7.08 13.56
CA ASP A 9 29.02 -7.68 13.90
C ASP A 9 27.94 -6.60 14.07
N ARG A 10 28.29 -5.49 14.74
CA ARG A 10 27.39 -4.34 14.92
C ARG A 10 27.00 -3.67 13.60
N LEU A 11 27.95 -3.49 12.69
CA LEU A 11 27.69 -2.89 11.38
C LEU A 11 26.78 -3.79 10.55
N GLU A 12 27.06 -5.10 10.54
CA GLU A 12 26.28 -6.09 9.80
C GLU A 12 24.84 -6.19 10.35
N ASP A 13 24.67 -6.12 11.67
CA ASP A 13 23.36 -6.02 12.32
C ASP A 13 22.57 -4.78 11.87
N GLN A 14 23.23 -3.62 11.75
CA GLN A 14 22.60 -2.38 11.29
C GLN A 14 22.15 -2.49 9.82
N ILE A 15 23.02 -2.99 8.94
CA ILE A 15 22.70 -3.22 7.52
C ILE A 15 21.49 -4.17 7.40
N ASN A 16 21.51 -5.27 8.14
CA ASN A 16 20.43 -6.25 8.14
C ASN A 16 19.12 -5.68 8.70
N TRP A 17 19.17 -4.79 9.69
CA TRP A 17 17.99 -4.11 10.21
C TRP A 17 17.38 -3.17 9.17
N TYR A 18 18.20 -2.34 8.54
CA TYR A 18 17.75 -1.41 7.49
C TYR A 18 17.18 -2.15 6.28
N SER A 19 17.83 -3.21 5.82
CA SER A 19 17.35 -4.05 4.71
C SER A 19 15.99 -4.66 5.01
N ARG A 20 15.81 -5.24 6.21
CA ARG A 20 14.52 -5.80 6.65
C ARG A 20 13.44 -4.73 6.71
N LYS A 21 13.76 -3.55 7.28
CA LYS A 21 12.80 -2.44 7.39
C LYS A 21 12.38 -1.89 6.02
N ALA A 22 13.33 -1.76 5.10
CA ALA A 22 13.10 -1.37 3.71
C ALA A 22 12.14 -2.34 3.00
N SER A 23 12.36 -3.65 3.15
CA SER A 23 11.50 -4.69 2.57
C SER A 23 10.07 -4.64 3.12
N SER A 24 9.91 -4.48 4.44
CA SER A 24 8.58 -4.35 5.06
C SER A 24 7.82 -3.12 4.54
N ASN A 25 8.48 -1.96 4.41
CA ASN A 25 7.84 -0.75 3.89
C ASN A 25 7.44 -0.90 2.42
N LYS A 26 8.29 -1.52 1.59
CA LYS A 26 7.96 -1.85 0.20
C LYS A 26 6.73 -2.75 0.12
N SER A 27 6.66 -3.79 0.95
CA SER A 27 5.51 -4.70 0.96
C SER A 27 4.23 -3.98 1.40
N ALA A 28 4.29 -3.13 2.43
CA ALA A 28 3.16 -2.33 2.87
C ALA A 28 2.66 -1.37 1.78
N TYR A 29 3.59 -0.64 1.14
CA TYR A 29 3.28 0.25 0.01
C TYR A 29 2.56 -0.49 -1.12
N LEU A 30 3.13 -1.62 -1.57
CA LEU A 30 2.55 -2.40 -2.66
C LEU A 30 1.18 -2.95 -2.30
N ARG A 31 0.99 -3.46 -1.07
CA ARG A 31 -0.32 -3.97 -0.62
C ARG A 31 -1.39 -2.89 -0.61
N ILE A 32 -1.10 -1.71 -0.04
CA ILE A 32 -2.04 -0.59 0.03
C ILE A 32 -2.36 -0.06 -1.37
N THR A 33 -1.34 0.09 -2.21
CA THR A 33 -1.50 0.58 -3.59
C THR A 33 -2.32 -0.40 -4.43
N THR A 34 -2.04 -1.70 -4.33
CA THR A 34 -2.81 -2.74 -5.03
C THR A 34 -4.27 -2.78 -4.55
N ALA A 35 -4.52 -2.69 -3.24
CA ALA A 35 -5.89 -2.64 -2.72
C ALA A 35 -6.65 -1.41 -3.26
N THR A 36 -6.00 -0.25 -3.27
CA THR A 36 -6.56 0.99 -3.83
C THR A 36 -6.90 0.84 -5.30
N LEU A 37 -6.01 0.22 -6.09
CA LEU A 37 -6.22 -0.03 -7.51
C LEU A 37 -7.39 -0.98 -7.76
N ILE A 38 -7.51 -2.06 -6.97
CA ILE A 38 -8.62 -3.02 -7.08
C ILE A 38 -9.96 -2.30 -6.88
N PHE A 39 -10.08 -1.47 -5.83
CA PHE A 39 -11.30 -0.68 -5.62
C PHE A 39 -11.54 0.28 -6.78
N ALA A 40 -10.52 1.02 -7.22
CA ALA A 40 -10.65 1.99 -8.31
C ALA A 40 -11.10 1.35 -9.63
N VAL A 41 -10.57 0.17 -9.99
CA VAL A 41 -10.94 -0.56 -11.21
C VAL A 41 -12.30 -1.26 -11.07
N SER A 42 -12.68 -1.67 -9.86
CA SER A 42 -13.99 -2.29 -9.65
C SER A 42 -15.16 -1.33 -9.88
N ILE A 43 -15.02 -0.04 -9.52
CA ILE A 43 -16.08 0.97 -9.66
C ILE A 43 -16.62 1.03 -11.10
N PRO A 44 -15.79 1.26 -12.15
CA PRO A 44 -16.27 1.32 -13.53
C PRO A 44 -16.85 -0.03 -14.01
N LEU A 45 -16.31 -1.17 -13.56
CA LEU A 45 -16.87 -2.49 -13.90
C LEU A 45 -18.31 -2.64 -13.38
N PHE A 46 -18.54 -2.29 -12.11
CA PHE A 46 -19.88 -2.30 -11.53
C PHE A 46 -20.79 -1.23 -12.14
N ALA A 47 -20.25 -0.07 -12.54
CA ALA A 47 -21.02 0.97 -13.21
C ALA A 47 -21.53 0.51 -14.59
N ILE A 48 -20.70 -0.17 -15.38
CA ILE A 48 -21.11 -0.74 -16.68
C ILE A 48 -22.22 -1.77 -16.50
N TYR A 49 -22.07 -2.67 -15.51
CA TYR A 49 -23.09 -3.68 -15.21
C TYR A 49 -24.44 -3.04 -14.82
N LEU A 50 -24.41 -1.97 -14.03
CA LEU A 50 -25.61 -1.21 -13.65
C LEU A 50 -26.31 -0.61 -14.89
N LEU A 51 -25.54 0.00 -15.80
CA LEU A 51 -26.06 0.66 -16.99
C LEU A 51 -26.62 -0.33 -18.03
N ALA A 52 -26.07 -1.55 -18.10
CA ALA A 52 -26.51 -2.59 -19.03
C ALA A 52 -27.75 -3.36 -18.51
N SER A 53 -28.09 -3.23 -17.24
CA SER A 53 -29.22 -3.91 -16.61
C SER A 53 -30.50 -3.08 -16.75
N GLU A 54 -31.49 -3.56 -17.50
CA GLU A 54 -32.85 -3.00 -17.51
C GLU A 54 -33.66 -3.30 -16.24
N ASN A 55 -33.06 -4.03 -15.28
CA ASN A 55 -33.73 -4.46 -14.05
C ASN A 55 -33.72 -3.34 -12.98
N PRO A 56 -34.88 -2.75 -12.61
CA PRO A 56 -34.95 -1.64 -11.66
C PRO A 56 -34.53 -2.03 -10.23
N LEU A 57 -34.47 -3.33 -9.92
CA LEU A 57 -33.94 -3.83 -8.64
C LEU A 57 -32.41 -3.63 -8.50
N PHE A 58 -31.65 -3.70 -9.58
CA PHE A 58 -30.20 -3.44 -9.55
C PHE A 58 -29.87 -1.95 -9.52
N GLN A 59 -30.79 -1.08 -9.97
CA GLN A 59 -30.71 0.37 -9.78
C GLN A 59 -30.86 0.81 -8.32
N ASN A 60 -31.28 -0.09 -7.41
CA ASN A 60 -31.57 0.26 -6.03
C ASN A 60 -30.36 0.12 -5.12
N SER A 61 -30.10 1.19 -4.35
CA SER A 61 -29.38 1.35 -3.07
C SER A 61 -28.06 0.59 -2.83
N PHE A 62 -27.96 -0.70 -3.15
CA PHE A 62 -26.78 -1.52 -2.98
C PHE A 62 -25.60 -1.06 -3.84
N CYS A 63 -25.80 -0.82 -5.15
CA CYS A 63 -24.72 -0.34 -6.01
C CYS A 63 -24.24 1.06 -5.62
N LEU A 64 -25.16 1.94 -5.21
CA LEU A 64 -24.84 3.27 -4.69
C LEU A 64 -24.05 3.17 -3.36
N ALA A 65 -24.48 2.29 -2.45
CA ALA A 65 -23.76 2.02 -1.21
C ALA A 65 -22.35 1.45 -1.49
N TYR A 66 -22.22 0.56 -2.47
CA TYR A 66 -20.93 0.02 -2.89
C TYR A 66 -20.01 1.12 -3.44
N PHE A 67 -20.48 1.99 -4.33
CA PHE A 67 -19.66 3.09 -4.85
C PHE A 67 -19.21 4.05 -3.76
N GLY A 68 -20.11 4.39 -2.83
CA GLY A 68 -19.77 5.19 -1.65
C GLY A 68 -18.71 4.53 -0.78
N PHE A 69 -18.88 3.25 -0.47
CA PHE A 69 -17.91 2.47 0.30
C PHE A 69 -16.56 2.36 -0.39
N ALA A 70 -16.54 2.02 -1.69
CA ALA A 70 -15.31 1.91 -2.47
C ALA A 70 -14.57 3.25 -2.55
N GLY A 71 -15.30 4.36 -2.75
CA GLY A 71 -14.71 5.71 -2.74
C GLY A 71 -14.11 6.09 -1.39
N LEU A 72 -14.81 5.79 -0.29
CA LEU A 72 -14.28 5.99 1.06
C LEU A 72 -13.03 5.13 1.32
N ALA A 73 -13.07 3.85 0.92
CA ALA A 73 -11.94 2.93 1.06
C ALA A 73 -10.70 3.42 0.30
N ILE A 74 -10.86 3.85 -0.96
CA ILE A 74 -9.79 4.44 -1.77
C ILE A 74 -9.20 5.66 -1.07
N THR A 75 -10.05 6.56 -0.58
CA THR A 75 -9.60 7.80 0.09
C THR A 75 -8.78 7.48 1.34
N VAL A 76 -9.28 6.60 2.20
CA VAL A 76 -8.57 6.19 3.42
C VAL A 76 -7.25 5.52 3.08
N LEU A 77 -7.22 4.60 2.11
CA LEU A 77 -5.99 3.92 1.71
C LEU A 77 -4.95 4.88 1.11
N SER A 78 -5.37 5.82 0.26
CA SER A 78 -4.47 6.85 -0.29
C SER A 78 -3.92 7.76 0.80
N VAL A 79 -4.75 8.20 1.74
CA VAL A 79 -4.31 9.03 2.88
C VAL A 79 -3.33 8.26 3.76
N LEU A 80 -3.61 6.99 4.08
CA LEU A 80 -2.67 6.15 4.82
C LEU A 80 -1.34 6.01 4.08
N ASN A 81 -1.37 5.80 2.76
CA ASN A 81 -0.15 5.69 1.97
C ASN A 81 0.69 6.98 2.03
N HIS A 82 0.02 8.14 1.96
CA HIS A 82 0.64 9.45 2.07
C HIS A 82 1.15 9.76 3.48
N ILE A 83 0.43 9.41 4.55
CA ILE A 83 0.89 9.66 5.93
C ILE A 83 2.13 8.85 6.24
N TYR A 84 2.15 7.58 5.83
CA TYR A 84 3.28 6.71 6.14
C TYR A 84 4.49 6.96 5.25
N ASN A 85 4.33 7.64 4.10
CA ASN A 85 5.39 7.89 3.14
C ASN A 85 6.23 6.64 2.88
N TYR A 86 5.56 5.49 2.69
CA TYR A 86 6.26 4.20 2.56
C TYR A 86 7.24 4.20 1.39
N GLN A 87 6.93 4.93 0.32
CA GLN A 87 7.80 5.13 -0.83
C GLN A 87 9.10 5.86 -0.45
N ASP A 88 9.00 7.04 0.20
CA ASP A 88 10.17 7.81 0.60
C ASP A 88 11.00 7.08 1.64
N ARG A 89 10.35 6.42 2.61
CA ARG A 89 11.04 5.62 3.63
C ARG A 89 11.78 4.45 3.00
N TRP A 90 11.19 3.75 2.04
CA TRP A 90 11.87 2.66 1.34
C TRP A 90 13.09 3.17 0.56
N SER A 91 12.95 4.28 -0.17
CA SER A 91 14.06 4.90 -0.89
C SER A 91 15.18 5.33 0.06
N HIS A 92 14.83 5.99 1.16
CA HIS A 92 15.79 6.45 2.17
C HIS A 92 16.54 5.31 2.84
N TYR A 93 15.87 4.23 3.23
CA TYR A 93 16.54 3.07 3.84
C TYR A 93 17.47 2.33 2.88
N ARG A 94 17.20 2.35 1.57
CA ARG A 94 18.17 1.84 0.58
C ARG A 94 19.40 2.73 0.50
N THR A 95 19.22 4.05 0.38
CA THR A 95 20.34 4.98 0.26
C THR A 95 21.25 4.95 1.49
N VAL A 96 20.67 4.88 2.70
CA VAL A 96 21.46 4.78 3.95
C VAL A 96 22.16 3.42 4.10
N GLY A 97 21.60 2.34 3.54
CA GLY A 97 22.25 1.02 3.56
C GLY A 97 23.32 0.82 2.49
N GLU A 98 23.37 1.69 1.48
CA GLU A 98 24.38 1.69 0.40
C GLU A 98 25.56 2.64 0.68
N LEU A 99 25.42 3.56 1.64
CA LEU A 99 26.45 4.48 2.14
C LEU A 99 27.25 3.86 3.29
#